data_AF-Q6LZD6-F1
#
_entry.id   AF-Q6LZD6-F1
#
_cell.length_a   1.000
_cell.length_b   1.000
_cell.length_c   1.000
_cell.angle_alpha   90.00
_cell.angle_beta   90.00
_cell.angle_gamma   90.00
#
_symmetry.space_group_name_H-M   'P 1'
#
loop_
_entity.id
_entity.type
_entity.pdbx_description
1 polymer ?
#
loop_
_entity_poly.entity_id
_entity_poly.type
_entity_poly.pdbx_seq_one_letter_code
_entity_poly.pdbx_strand_id
1 'polypeptide(L)'
;MDYFKIFAIFLVLIIPVSASDVVLVSDTVSDCASANIIPTINDSYVVINTSWGVYDDDVLEQILSENPKNVIIVGGTVAVPSEYDAQLEEAGITVERIYGIDRYQTNKNVILKFKDQIQNRNMWIVYGDDDRPEFCNAGDNIVILSNGTALSVDDEDLGDFDPGRVTVMENPVFNSNNVRARLENYGFYVSTQSMPESVLNRTVYRKMEQLQLQIETMEQLGINCTPLRNDLTSINNSIRNQNLEQAYAGELVLERNLLSYKHQNRHVYWDGPKITYNPKNNSPNYNN
;
A
#
# COMPACT_ATOMS: atom_id res chain seq x y z
N MET A 1 -57.74 -10.55 -42.44
CA MET A 1 -56.97 -11.33 -41.44
C MET A 1 -55.58 -10.74 -41.42
N ASP A 2 -55.37 -9.70 -40.61
CA ASP A 2 -54.10 -8.99 -40.49
C ASP A 2 -53.28 -9.58 -39.35
N TYR A 3 -52.12 -10.15 -39.68
CA TYR A 3 -51.11 -10.55 -38.72
C TYR A 3 -50.13 -9.40 -38.51
N PHE A 4 -50.37 -8.59 -37.48
CA PHE A 4 -49.39 -7.63 -36.97
C PHE A 4 -48.31 -8.40 -36.21
N LYS A 5 -47.11 -8.53 -36.79
CA LYS A 5 -45.92 -9.00 -36.09
C LYS A 5 -45.40 -7.87 -35.21
N ILE A 6 -45.52 -8.01 -33.89
CA ILE A 6 -44.86 -7.13 -32.92
C ILE A 6 -43.39 -7.57 -32.84
N PHE A 7 -42.50 -6.77 -33.41
CA PHE A 7 -41.07 -6.86 -33.19
C PHE A 7 -40.77 -6.15 -31.86
N ALA A 8 -40.49 -6.91 -30.80
CA ALA A 8 -39.96 -6.36 -29.57
C ALA A 8 -38.46 -6.09 -29.77
N ILE A 9 -38.09 -4.82 -29.99
CA ILE A 9 -36.71 -4.37 -29.96
C ILE A 9 -36.33 -4.24 -28.49
N PHE A 10 -35.50 -5.15 -27.98
CA PHE A 10 -34.79 -4.97 -26.72
C PHE A 10 -33.73 -3.89 -26.93
N LEU A 11 -34.03 -2.67 -26.49
CA LEU A 11 -33.05 -1.60 -26.40
C LEU A 11 -32.11 -1.91 -25.22
N VAL A 12 -31.00 -2.61 -25.49
CA VAL A 12 -29.91 -2.75 -24.53
C VAL A 12 -29.28 -1.36 -24.38
N LEU A 13 -29.56 -0.68 -23.27
CA LEU A 13 -28.82 0.50 -22.86
C LEU A 13 -27.38 0.05 -22.60
N ILE A 14 -26.49 0.27 -23.56
CA ILE A 14 -25.05 0.15 -23.34
C ILE A 14 -24.67 1.38 -22.51
N ILE A 15 -24.69 1.24 -21.19
CA ILE A 15 -24.07 2.23 -20.32
C ILE A 15 -22.57 2.14 -20.65
N PRO A 16 -21.92 3.19 -21.16
CA PRO A 16 -20.49 3.15 -21.33
C PRO A 16 -19.89 2.98 -19.92
N VAL A 17 -19.29 1.82 -19.67
CA VAL A 17 -18.36 1.69 -18.53
C VAL A 17 -17.25 2.69 -18.83
N SER A 18 -17.16 3.74 -18.02
CA SER A 18 -16.02 4.65 -18.10
C SER A 18 -14.78 3.82 -17.77
N ALA A 19 -13.81 3.77 -18.68
CA ALA A 19 -12.55 3.10 -18.38
C ALA A 19 -11.89 3.82 -17.20
N SER A 20 -11.62 3.08 -16.12
CA SER A 20 -10.87 3.56 -14.96
C SER A 20 -9.38 3.36 -15.21
N ASP A 21 -8.53 4.30 -14.80
CA ASP A 21 -7.11 4.01 -14.67
C ASP A 21 -6.89 3.29 -13.33
N VAL A 22 -5.94 2.37 -13.26
CA VAL A 22 -5.72 1.56 -12.06
C VAL A 22 -4.43 1.97 -11.36
N VAL A 23 -4.45 2.01 -10.02
CA VAL A 23 -3.27 2.12 -9.18
C VAL A 23 -3.04 0.76 -8.51
N LEU A 24 -1.99 0.06 -8.91
CA LEU A 24 -1.55 -1.18 -8.27
C LEU A 24 -0.49 -0.87 -7.22
N VAL A 25 -0.71 -1.31 -5.98
CA VAL A 25 0.20 -1.06 -4.85
C VAL A 25 0.26 -2.27 -3.93
N SER A 26 1.33 -2.42 -3.15
CA SER A 26 1.39 -3.50 -2.16
C SER A 26 0.45 -3.23 -0.96
N ASP A 27 0.09 -4.29 -0.26
CA ASP A 27 -0.75 -4.27 0.95
C ASP A 27 -0.05 -3.72 2.20
N THR A 28 1.22 -3.29 2.09
CA THR A 28 1.91 -2.64 3.20
C THR A 28 1.42 -1.20 3.40
N VAL A 29 1.32 -0.78 4.66
CA VAL A 29 0.82 0.55 5.00
C VAL A 29 1.71 1.67 4.43
N SER A 30 3.03 1.49 4.37
CA SER A 30 3.91 2.52 3.80
C SER A 30 3.68 2.74 2.31
N ASP A 31 3.44 1.68 1.55
CA ASP A 31 3.23 1.77 0.11
C ASP A 31 1.83 2.31 -0.18
N CYS A 32 0.83 1.78 0.52
CA CYS A 32 -0.55 2.23 0.46
C CYS A 32 -0.70 3.72 0.87
N ALA A 33 -0.06 4.15 1.96
CA ALA A 33 -0.04 5.56 2.37
C ALA A 33 0.68 6.46 1.36
N SER A 34 1.62 5.92 0.57
CA SER A 34 2.24 6.65 -0.52
C SER A 34 1.32 6.78 -1.72
N ALA A 35 0.53 5.75 -2.03
CA ALA A 35 -0.37 5.72 -3.18
C ALA A 35 -1.73 6.39 -2.95
N ASN A 36 -2.18 6.52 -1.70
CA ASN A 36 -3.55 6.94 -1.36
C ASN A 36 -3.94 8.34 -1.87
N ILE A 37 -2.97 9.20 -2.18
CA ILE A 37 -3.23 10.53 -2.71
C ILE A 37 -3.67 10.49 -4.16
N ILE A 38 -3.27 9.47 -4.93
CA ILE A 38 -3.56 9.35 -6.36
C ILE A 38 -5.07 9.34 -6.65
N PRO A 39 -5.90 8.50 -6.00
CA PRO A 39 -7.35 8.50 -6.25
C PRO A 39 -8.07 9.80 -5.85
N THR A 40 -7.44 10.68 -5.09
CA THR A 40 -8.02 11.99 -4.73
C THR A 40 -7.77 13.08 -5.77
N ILE A 41 -6.97 12.78 -6.80
CA ILE A 41 -6.67 13.73 -7.88
C ILE A 41 -7.84 13.78 -8.87
N ASN A 42 -8.46 12.63 -9.14
CA ASN A 42 -9.71 12.52 -9.88
C ASN A 42 -10.39 11.17 -9.61
N ASP A 43 -11.70 11.11 -9.84
CA ASP A 43 -12.54 9.94 -9.53
C ASP A 43 -12.36 8.75 -10.50
N SER A 44 -11.44 8.82 -11.47
CA SER A 44 -11.23 7.74 -12.45
C SER A 44 -10.22 6.70 -12.01
N TYR A 45 -9.49 6.94 -10.93
CA TYR A 45 -8.51 5.99 -10.41
C TYR A 45 -9.15 4.95 -9.49
N VAL A 46 -8.92 3.67 -9.78
CA VAL A 46 -9.26 2.54 -8.90
C VAL A 46 -7.98 1.99 -8.27
N VAL A 47 -7.96 1.89 -6.93
CA VAL A 47 -6.82 1.30 -6.21
C VAL A 47 -7.04 -0.20 -6.04
N ILE A 48 -6.07 -1.00 -6.48
CA ILE A 48 -6.02 -2.44 -6.30
C ILE A 48 -4.75 -2.79 -5.53
N ASN A 49 -4.89 -3.61 -4.49
CA ASN A 49 -3.77 -4.04 -3.65
C ASN A 49 -3.30 -5.43 -4.05
N THR A 50 -1.98 -5.66 -4.03
CA THR A 50 -1.36 -6.99 -4.11
C THR A 50 -0.62 -7.31 -2.83
N SER A 51 -0.48 -8.61 -2.51
CA SER A 51 0.42 -9.04 -1.43
C SER A 51 1.86 -8.60 -1.71
N TRP A 52 2.53 -8.02 -0.71
CA TRP A 52 3.92 -7.58 -0.86
C TRP A 52 4.85 -8.71 -1.31
N GLY A 53 5.57 -8.48 -2.42
CA GLY A 53 6.60 -9.35 -2.97
C GLY A 53 6.08 -10.66 -3.58
N VAL A 54 4.77 -10.82 -3.71
CA VAL A 54 4.12 -12.01 -4.29
C VAL A 54 3.26 -11.57 -5.46
N TYR A 55 3.39 -12.29 -6.58
CA TYR A 55 2.55 -12.09 -7.76
C TYR A 55 1.32 -12.99 -7.62
N ASP A 56 0.16 -12.48 -8.01
CA ASP A 56 -1.12 -13.15 -7.89
C ASP A 56 -1.91 -12.98 -9.19
N ASP A 57 -2.25 -14.11 -9.84
CA ASP A 57 -3.03 -14.11 -11.08
C ASP A 57 -4.45 -13.56 -10.83
N ASP A 58 -5.03 -13.75 -9.63
CA ASP A 58 -6.36 -13.24 -9.30
C ASP A 58 -6.36 -11.70 -9.24
N VAL A 59 -5.26 -11.10 -8.79
CA VAL A 59 -5.07 -9.64 -8.81
C VAL A 59 -4.92 -9.12 -10.24
N LEU A 60 -4.19 -9.85 -11.09
CA LEU A 60 -4.12 -9.49 -12.52
C LEU A 60 -5.52 -9.53 -13.16
N GLU A 61 -6.30 -10.59 -12.92
CA GLU A 61 -7.68 -10.70 -13.41
C GLU A 61 -8.56 -9.54 -12.92
N GLN A 62 -8.42 -9.16 -11.64
CA GLN A 62 -9.11 -8.00 -11.09
C GLN A 62 -8.75 -6.72 -11.84
N ILE A 63 -7.47 -6.45 -12.09
CA ILE A 63 -7.00 -5.28 -12.86
C ILE A 63 -7.58 -5.29 -14.28
N LEU A 64 -7.51 -6.43 -14.97
CA LEU A 64 -8.02 -6.55 -16.34
C LEU A 64 -9.54 -6.35 -16.42
N SER A 65 -10.27 -6.73 -15.36
CA SER A 65 -11.73 -6.56 -15.29
C SER A 65 -12.18 -5.09 -15.22
N GLU A 66 -11.31 -4.19 -14.75
CA GLU A 66 -11.53 -2.73 -14.78
C GLU A 66 -11.37 -2.14 -16.20
N ASN A 67 -10.87 -2.95 -17.16
CA ASN A 67 -10.58 -2.55 -18.53
C ASN A 67 -9.76 -1.23 -18.63
N PRO A 68 -8.63 -1.10 -17.91
CA PRO A 68 -7.88 0.14 -17.82
C PRO A 68 -7.12 0.43 -19.10
N LYS A 69 -6.88 1.72 -19.37
CA LYS A 69 -5.92 2.15 -20.39
C LYS A 69 -4.52 2.29 -19.82
N ASN A 70 -4.45 2.77 -18.58
CA ASN A 70 -3.19 2.95 -17.86
C ASN A 70 -3.25 2.27 -16.50
N VAL A 71 -2.13 1.67 -16.10
CA VAL A 71 -1.89 1.18 -14.74
C VAL A 71 -0.68 1.92 -14.18
N ILE A 72 -0.85 2.54 -13.01
CA ILE A 72 0.25 3.08 -12.21
C ILE A 72 0.62 2.05 -11.16
N ILE A 73 1.84 1.53 -11.22
CA ILE A 73 2.38 0.65 -10.17
C ILE A 73 3.15 1.51 -9.16
N VAL A 74 2.76 1.47 -7.89
CA VAL A 74 3.47 2.15 -6.81
C VAL A 74 4.29 1.13 -6.02
N GLY A 75 5.61 1.30 -6.01
CA GLY A 75 6.56 0.43 -5.32
C GLY A 75 7.55 -0.26 -6.26
N GLY A 76 8.70 -0.63 -5.71
CA GLY A 76 9.75 -1.34 -6.47
C GLY A 76 9.40 -2.80 -6.74
N THR A 77 10.19 -3.49 -7.56
CA THR A 77 9.95 -4.90 -7.96
C THR A 77 10.02 -5.90 -6.81
N VAL A 78 10.65 -5.52 -5.69
CA VAL A 78 10.64 -6.32 -4.45
C VAL A 78 9.26 -6.28 -3.77
N ALA A 79 8.56 -5.15 -3.87
CA ALA A 79 7.26 -4.92 -3.24
C ALA A 79 6.08 -5.30 -4.14
N VAL A 80 6.14 -4.91 -5.42
CA VAL A 80 5.17 -5.28 -6.46
C VAL A 80 5.95 -5.97 -7.58
N PRO A 81 5.91 -7.31 -7.71
CA PRO A 81 6.75 -8.05 -8.63
C PRO A 81 6.66 -7.58 -10.09
N SER A 82 7.76 -7.73 -10.83
CA SER A 82 7.89 -7.29 -12.24
C SER A 82 6.99 -8.05 -13.22
N GLU A 83 6.47 -9.18 -12.77
CA GLU A 83 5.56 -10.04 -13.51
C GLU A 83 4.25 -9.29 -13.85
N TYR A 84 3.81 -8.35 -13.00
CA TYR A 84 2.67 -7.49 -13.31
C TYR A 84 2.93 -6.58 -14.51
N ASP A 85 4.10 -5.94 -14.60
CA ASP A 85 4.44 -5.05 -15.71
C ASP A 85 4.36 -5.81 -17.04
N ALA A 86 5.02 -6.97 -17.11
CA ALA A 86 5.05 -7.79 -18.31
C ALA A 86 3.66 -8.24 -18.77
N GLN A 87 2.82 -8.73 -17.85
CA GLN A 87 1.48 -9.22 -18.19
C GLN A 87 0.53 -8.09 -18.63
N LEU A 88 0.60 -6.94 -17.96
CA LEU A 88 -0.22 -5.77 -18.30
C LEU A 88 0.20 -5.17 -19.65
N GLU A 89 1.50 -5.04 -19.91
CA GLU A 89 2.03 -4.58 -21.19
C GLU A 89 1.69 -5.55 -22.33
N GLU A 90 1.75 -6.87 -22.09
CA GLU A 90 1.35 -7.88 -23.08
C GLU A 90 -0.14 -7.77 -23.42
N ALA A 91 -0.98 -7.42 -22.43
CA ALA A 91 -2.40 -7.10 -22.62
C ALA A 91 -2.67 -5.76 -23.32
N GLY A 92 -1.62 -5.01 -23.69
CA GLY A 92 -1.73 -3.72 -24.38
C GLY A 92 -2.07 -2.54 -23.47
N ILE A 93 -1.89 -2.68 -22.16
CA ILE A 93 -2.11 -1.63 -21.15
C ILE A 93 -0.82 -0.84 -20.98
N THR A 94 -0.92 0.48 -20.86
CA THR A 94 0.26 1.32 -20.57
C THR A 94 0.59 1.24 -19.09
N VAL A 95 1.83 0.87 -18.75
CA VAL A 95 2.28 0.77 -17.35
C VAL A 95 3.25 1.91 -17.03
N GLU A 96 2.97 2.64 -15.95
CA GLU A 96 3.93 3.56 -15.32
C GLU A 96 4.26 3.06 -13.91
N ARG A 97 5.55 2.80 -13.63
CA ARG A 97 5.98 2.42 -12.28
C ARG A 97 6.61 3.61 -11.55
N ILE A 98 6.04 4.00 -10.42
CA ILE A 98 6.58 5.02 -9.51
C ILE A 98 7.19 4.31 -8.30
N TYR A 99 8.51 4.38 -8.16
CA TYR A 99 9.23 3.65 -7.12
C TYR A 99 10.53 4.33 -6.73
N GLY A 100 11.06 3.95 -5.58
CA GLY A 100 12.39 4.31 -5.10
C GLY A 100 13.15 3.10 -4.55
N ILE A 101 14.36 3.34 -4.04
CA ILE A 101 15.19 2.30 -3.42
C ILE A 101 14.60 1.76 -2.12
N ASP A 102 13.75 2.55 -1.46
CA ASP A 102 13.03 2.22 -0.24
C ASP A 102 11.67 2.92 -0.21
N ARG A 103 10.93 2.75 0.89
CA ARG A 103 9.61 3.36 1.08
C ARG A 103 9.65 4.90 1.13
N TYR A 104 10.75 5.48 1.62
CA TYR A 104 10.88 6.93 1.74
C TYR A 104 11.08 7.54 0.36
N GLN A 105 11.95 6.97 -0.46
CA GLN A 105 12.14 7.41 -1.84
C GLN A 105 10.91 7.14 -2.71
N THR A 106 10.22 6.01 -2.51
CA THR A 106 8.95 5.73 -3.20
C THR A 106 7.90 6.79 -2.86
N ASN A 107 7.72 7.09 -1.56
CA ASN A 107 6.83 8.14 -1.10
C ASN A 107 7.21 9.51 -1.72
N LYS A 108 8.50 9.90 -1.65
CA LYS A 108 9.01 11.14 -2.28
C LYS A 108 8.63 11.21 -3.76
N ASN A 109 8.87 10.13 -4.50
CA ASN A 109 8.64 10.09 -5.94
C ASN A 109 7.15 10.22 -6.28
N VAL A 110 6.24 9.58 -5.53
CA VAL A 110 4.80 9.77 -5.72
C VAL A 110 4.40 11.21 -5.42
N ILE A 111 4.81 11.75 -4.27
CA ILE A 111 4.42 13.12 -3.86
C ILE A 111 4.93 14.17 -4.86
N LEU A 112 6.18 14.05 -5.33
CA LEU A 112 6.73 15.00 -6.31
C LEU A 112 6.11 14.85 -7.71
N LYS A 113 5.77 13.62 -8.13
CA LYS A 113 5.11 13.36 -9.42
C LYS A 113 3.78 14.12 -9.54
N PHE A 114 3.01 14.20 -8.45
CA PHE A 114 1.68 14.80 -8.43
C PHE A 114 1.64 16.19 -7.75
N LYS A 115 2.79 16.81 -7.49
CA LYS A 115 2.93 18.07 -6.72
C LYS A 115 1.93 19.14 -7.14
N ASP A 116 1.83 19.43 -8.42
CA ASP A 116 0.96 20.50 -8.95
C ASP A 116 -0.54 20.22 -8.76
N GLN A 117 -0.92 18.95 -8.58
CA GLN A 117 -2.31 18.51 -8.44
C GLN A 117 -2.75 18.37 -6.97
N ILE A 118 -1.79 18.42 -6.03
CA ILE A 118 -2.03 18.18 -4.61
C ILE A 118 -1.69 19.39 -3.72
N GLN A 119 -1.49 20.58 -4.30
CA GLN A 119 -1.24 21.81 -3.55
C GLN A 119 -2.41 22.19 -2.62
N ASN A 120 -2.12 23.01 -1.60
CA ASN A 120 -3.10 23.56 -0.65
C ASN A 120 -3.84 22.51 0.18
N ARG A 121 -3.21 21.36 0.42
CA ARG A 121 -3.75 20.25 1.22
C ARG A 121 -3.11 20.20 2.60
N ASN A 122 -3.75 19.50 3.52
CA ASN A 122 -3.13 19.18 4.81
C ASN A 122 -2.08 18.08 4.62
N MET A 123 -1.10 18.03 5.53
CA MET A 123 -0.05 17.01 5.52
C MET A 123 -0.06 16.19 6.79
N TRP A 124 0.10 14.88 6.66
CA TRP A 124 0.34 13.96 7.76
C TRP A 124 1.79 13.48 7.71
N ILE A 125 2.52 13.69 8.79
CA ILE A 125 3.86 13.13 8.97
C ILE A 125 3.70 11.82 9.73
N VAL A 126 4.06 10.70 9.10
CA VAL A 126 3.84 9.35 9.62
C VAL A 126 5.16 8.60 9.70
N TYR A 127 5.38 7.84 10.78
CA TYR A 127 6.57 7.00 10.87
C TYR A 127 6.54 5.91 9.79
N GLY A 128 7.65 5.70 9.08
CA GLY A 128 7.69 4.86 7.89
C GLY A 128 7.38 3.39 8.15
N ASP A 129 7.69 2.88 9.34
CA ASP A 129 7.34 1.52 9.77
C ASP A 129 6.01 1.49 10.56
N ASP A 130 5.24 2.57 10.58
CA ASP A 130 3.89 2.52 11.13
C ASP A 130 2.95 1.79 10.15
N ASP A 131 2.24 0.83 10.70
CA ASP A 131 1.43 -0.20 10.04
C ASP A 131 -0.04 -0.12 10.50
N ARG A 132 -0.41 1.05 11.00
CA ARG A 132 -1.78 1.40 11.29
C ARG A 132 -2.59 1.66 10.00
N PRO A 133 -3.73 0.96 9.82
CA PRO A 133 -4.46 0.98 8.56
C PRO A 133 -5.15 2.32 8.25
N GLU A 134 -5.31 3.23 9.22
CA GLU A 134 -5.84 4.57 8.95
C GLU A 134 -4.97 5.36 7.96
N PHE A 135 -3.67 5.06 7.85
CA PHE A 135 -2.79 5.78 6.93
C PHE A 135 -2.99 5.39 5.47
N CYS A 136 -3.59 4.23 5.21
CA CYS A 136 -4.12 3.90 3.88
C CYS A 136 -5.31 4.78 3.47
N ASN A 137 -6.00 5.39 4.44
CA ASN A 137 -7.26 6.09 4.25
C ASN A 137 -7.15 7.54 4.73
N ALA A 138 -6.08 8.23 4.34
CA ALA A 138 -5.82 9.60 4.77
C ALA A 138 -6.75 10.64 4.10
N GLY A 139 -7.67 10.24 3.22
CA GLY A 139 -8.48 11.16 2.42
C GLY A 139 -7.58 12.08 1.59
N ASP A 140 -7.92 13.37 1.54
CA ASP A 140 -7.12 14.35 0.78
C ASP A 140 -5.83 14.80 1.48
N ASN A 141 -5.46 14.22 2.62
CA ASN A 141 -4.20 14.58 3.29
C ASN A 141 -3.01 13.97 2.54
N ILE A 142 -1.97 14.77 2.31
CA ILE A 142 -0.69 14.29 1.78
C ILE A 142 0.05 13.55 2.91
N VAL A 143 0.39 12.29 2.72
CA VAL A 143 1.19 11.54 3.70
C VAL A 143 2.68 11.61 3.36
N ILE A 144 3.46 12.16 4.28
CA ILE A 144 4.92 12.23 4.24
C ILE A 144 5.48 11.23 5.25
N LEU A 145 6.30 10.29 4.78
CA LEU A 145 6.92 9.30 5.65
C LEU A 145 8.14 9.88 6.39
N SER A 146 8.38 9.42 7.62
CA SER A 146 9.56 9.76 8.41
C SER A 146 10.24 8.53 8.98
N ASN A 147 11.57 8.50 8.98
CA ASN A 147 12.34 7.45 9.65
C ASN A 147 12.65 7.78 11.12
N GLY A 148 11.97 8.77 11.71
CA GLY A 148 12.26 9.26 13.05
C GLY A 148 13.23 10.44 13.09
N THR A 149 14.03 10.64 12.03
CA THR A 149 14.98 11.75 11.92
C THR A 149 14.70 12.59 10.68
N ALA A 150 14.61 11.97 9.50
CA ALA A 150 14.36 12.64 8.23
C ALA A 150 12.92 12.43 7.78
N LEU A 151 12.47 13.28 6.84
CA LEU A 151 11.24 13.11 6.08
C LEU A 151 11.58 12.54 4.70
N SER A 152 10.61 11.92 4.04
CA SER A 152 10.72 11.45 2.66
C SER A 152 10.87 12.61 1.68
N VAL A 153 10.13 13.70 1.89
CA VAL A 153 10.25 14.95 1.14
C VAL A 153 11.07 15.92 1.97
N ASP A 154 12.01 16.62 1.33
CA ASP A 154 12.92 17.54 2.03
C ASP A 154 12.11 18.69 2.63
N ASP A 155 12.52 19.17 3.83
CA ASP A 155 11.71 20.16 4.57
C ASP A 155 11.49 21.46 3.77
N GLU A 156 12.47 21.84 2.94
CA GLU A 156 12.41 23.01 2.05
C GLU A 156 11.37 22.81 0.94
N ASP A 157 11.31 21.61 0.35
CA ASP A 157 10.36 21.26 -0.71
C ASP A 157 8.92 21.23 -0.21
N LEU A 158 8.69 20.99 1.09
CA LEU A 158 7.35 21.01 1.68
C LEU A 158 6.68 22.39 1.56
N GLY A 159 7.47 23.46 1.54
CA GLY A 159 6.95 24.83 1.40
C GLY A 159 6.26 25.07 0.06
N ASP A 160 6.70 24.37 -0.99
CA ASP A 160 6.16 24.53 -2.34
C ASP A 160 4.75 23.94 -2.51
N PHE A 161 4.27 23.16 -1.53
CA PHE A 161 2.92 22.60 -1.53
C PHE A 161 1.89 23.54 -0.88
N ASP A 162 2.34 24.62 -0.22
CA ASP A 162 1.54 25.54 0.60
C ASP A 162 0.56 24.80 1.54
N PRO A 163 1.07 23.95 2.45
CA PRO A 163 0.20 23.08 3.24
C PRO A 163 -0.62 23.87 4.28
N GLY A 164 -1.88 23.49 4.45
CA GLY A 164 -2.76 24.09 5.45
C GLY A 164 -2.31 23.78 6.88
N ARG A 165 -2.53 22.55 7.35
CA ARG A 165 -2.03 22.04 8.62
C ARG A 165 -1.10 20.87 8.41
N VAL A 166 0.05 20.90 9.09
CA VAL A 166 0.95 19.74 9.21
C VAL A 166 0.63 19.02 10.51
N THR A 167 0.30 17.74 10.45
CA THR A 167 -0.05 16.92 11.62
C THR A 167 0.95 15.78 11.75
N VAL A 168 1.71 15.75 12.84
CA VAL A 168 2.64 14.67 13.12
C VAL A 168 1.92 13.57 13.90
N MET A 169 1.84 12.40 13.30
CA MET A 169 1.16 11.22 13.83
C MET A 169 2.13 10.43 14.69
N GLU A 170 1.99 10.51 16.01
CA GLU A 170 2.92 9.86 16.93
C GLU A 170 2.52 8.40 17.19
N ASN A 171 3.52 7.60 17.54
CA ASN A 171 3.39 6.24 18.04
C ASN A 171 4.45 6.01 19.13
N PRO A 172 4.42 4.88 19.87
CA PRO A 172 5.37 4.63 20.95
C PRO A 172 6.85 4.62 20.57
N VAL A 173 7.21 4.40 19.30
CA VAL A 173 8.61 4.31 18.83
C VAL A 173 9.08 5.56 18.09
N PHE A 174 8.18 6.48 17.76
CA PHE A 174 8.48 7.69 17.00
C PHE A 174 8.50 8.92 17.92
N ASN A 175 9.69 9.33 18.34
CA ASN A 175 9.88 10.58 19.06
C ASN A 175 9.82 11.77 18.09
N SER A 176 8.64 12.35 17.97
CA SER A 176 8.33 13.38 16.98
C SER A 176 8.93 14.76 17.30
N ASN A 177 9.46 14.97 18.52
CA ASN A 177 9.81 16.31 19.01
C ASN A 177 10.80 17.06 18.11
N ASN A 178 11.82 16.37 17.60
CA ASN A 178 12.82 16.97 16.72
C ASN A 178 12.23 17.32 15.35
N VAL A 179 11.38 16.45 14.81
CA VAL A 179 10.69 16.69 13.53
C VAL A 179 9.73 17.87 13.67
N ARG A 180 8.93 17.91 14.75
CA ARG A 180 8.03 19.03 15.05
C ARG A 180 8.79 20.36 15.14
N ALA A 181 9.81 20.43 16.01
CA ALA A 181 10.57 21.66 16.24
C ALA A 181 11.26 22.14 14.95
N ARG A 182 11.75 21.21 14.12
CA ARG A 182 12.35 21.53 12.83
C ARG A 182 11.33 22.15 11.88
N LEU A 183 10.15 21.54 11.72
CA LEU A 183 9.09 22.05 10.85
C LEU A 183 8.53 23.39 11.33
N GLU A 184 8.37 23.59 12.64
CA GLU A 184 7.98 24.89 13.22
C GLU A 184 9.01 25.98 12.91
N ASN A 185 10.30 25.66 12.93
CA ASN A 185 11.36 26.60 12.54
C ASN A 185 11.34 26.97 11.06
N TYR A 186 10.83 26.09 10.19
CA TYR A 186 10.56 26.40 8.78
C TYR A 186 9.27 27.23 8.59
N GLY A 187 8.51 27.50 9.66
CA GLY A 187 7.32 28.33 9.63
C GLY A 187 6.01 27.58 9.44
N PHE A 188 6.02 26.24 9.46
CA PHE A 188 4.80 25.45 9.35
C PHE A 188 3.95 25.51 10.63
N TYR A 189 2.62 25.52 10.47
CA TYR A 189 1.70 25.29 11.58
C TYR A 189 1.62 23.78 11.87
N VAL A 190 2.39 23.33 12.85
CA VAL A 190 2.51 21.91 13.21
C VAL A 190 1.60 21.58 14.40
N SER A 191 0.86 20.50 14.27
CA SER A 191 0.10 19.86 15.34
C SER A 191 0.57 18.43 15.54
N THR A 192 0.35 17.85 16.72
CA THR A 192 0.63 16.44 16.98
C THR A 192 -0.65 15.69 17.29
N GLN A 193 -0.71 14.43 16.85
CA GLN A 193 -1.77 13.51 17.21
C GLN A 193 -1.13 12.25 17.80
N SER A 194 -1.22 12.12 19.12
CA SER A 194 -0.70 10.95 19.82
C SER A 194 -1.61 9.74 19.63
N MET A 195 -1.02 8.54 19.60
CA MET A 195 -1.77 7.30 19.59
C MET A 195 -2.51 7.12 20.93
N PRO A 196 -3.84 7.04 20.95
CA PRO A 196 -4.57 6.76 22.19
C PRO A 196 -4.18 5.40 22.75
N GLU A 197 -4.12 5.27 24.09
CA GLU A 197 -3.78 4.00 24.75
C GLU A 197 -4.72 2.85 24.33
N SER A 198 -6.00 3.14 24.12
CA SER A 198 -6.98 2.17 23.64
C SER A 198 -6.70 1.69 22.20
N VAL A 199 -6.12 2.55 21.37
CA VAL A 199 -5.68 2.21 20.01
C VAL A 199 -4.40 1.39 20.08
N LEU A 200 -3.42 1.79 20.89
CA LEU A 200 -2.18 1.02 21.12
C LEU A 200 -2.50 -0.41 21.56
N ASN A 201 -3.33 -0.55 22.60
CA ASN A 201 -3.76 -1.82 23.14
C ASN A 201 -4.41 -2.70 22.05
N ARG A 202 -5.44 -2.17 21.36
CA ARG A 202 -6.10 -2.89 20.27
C ARG A 202 -5.15 -3.29 19.15
N THR A 203 -4.24 -2.40 18.77
CA THR A 203 -3.26 -2.64 17.70
C THR A 203 -2.35 -3.80 18.04
N VAL A 204 -1.76 -3.80 19.25
CA VAL A 204 -0.85 -4.85 19.71
C VAL A 204 -1.52 -6.22 19.71
N TYR A 205 -2.73 -6.34 20.29
CA TYR A 205 -3.40 -7.64 20.35
C TYR A 205 -3.86 -8.14 18.98
N ARG A 206 -4.43 -7.26 18.14
CA ARG A 206 -4.87 -7.61 16.78
C ARG A 206 -3.71 -8.13 15.95
N LYS A 207 -2.55 -7.48 16.02
CA LYS A 207 -1.41 -7.84 15.17
C LYS A 207 -0.65 -9.04 15.69
N MET A 208 -0.57 -9.23 16.99
CA MET A 208 -0.07 -10.49 17.53
C MET A 208 -0.87 -11.70 17.03
N GLU A 209 -2.20 -11.60 16.96
CA GLU A 209 -3.05 -12.64 16.38
C GLU A 209 -2.74 -12.87 14.90
N GLN A 210 -2.61 -11.80 14.11
CA GLN A 210 -2.29 -11.89 12.68
C GLN A 210 -0.90 -12.47 12.40
N LEU A 211 0.13 -11.97 13.09
CA LEU A 211 1.50 -12.43 12.94
C LEU A 211 1.64 -13.90 13.35
N GLN A 212 0.95 -14.31 14.42
CA GLN A 212 0.91 -15.71 14.83
C GLN A 212 0.31 -16.60 13.74
N LEU A 213 -0.86 -16.23 13.20
CA LEU A 213 -1.52 -16.99 12.14
C LEU A 213 -0.68 -17.07 10.86
N GLN A 214 -0.03 -15.96 10.48
CA GLN A 214 0.85 -15.94 9.32
C GLN A 214 2.05 -16.87 9.52
N ILE A 215 2.70 -16.83 10.68
CA ILE A 215 3.83 -17.71 11.00
C ILE A 215 3.41 -19.18 11.02
N GLU A 216 2.25 -19.51 11.58
CA GLU A 216 1.69 -20.86 11.56
C GLU A 216 1.44 -21.36 10.13
N THR A 217 0.90 -20.49 9.27
CA THR A 217 0.66 -20.80 7.86
C THR A 217 1.98 -21.08 7.13
N MET A 218 3.02 -20.27 7.40
CA MET A 218 4.36 -20.47 6.83
C MET A 218 4.98 -21.80 7.26
N GLU A 219 4.84 -22.18 8.52
CA GLU A 219 5.32 -23.46 9.04
C GLU A 219 4.57 -24.66 8.42
N GLN A 220 3.26 -24.54 8.19
CA GLN A 220 2.47 -25.55 7.49
C GLN A 220 2.92 -25.75 6.04
N LEU A 221 3.45 -24.69 5.42
CA LEU A 221 4.07 -24.74 4.10
C LEU A 221 5.54 -25.24 4.14
N GLY A 222 6.05 -25.65 5.30
CA GLY A 222 7.39 -26.20 5.47
C GLY A 222 8.50 -25.17 5.65
N ILE A 223 8.17 -23.88 5.82
CA ILE A 223 9.15 -22.81 6.04
C ILE A 223 9.64 -22.85 7.49
N ASN A 224 10.95 -22.81 7.70
CA ASN A 224 11.53 -22.75 9.06
C ASN A 224 11.38 -21.35 9.65
N CYS A 225 10.37 -21.15 10.49
CA CYS A 225 10.08 -19.88 11.15
C CYS A 225 10.64 -19.74 12.56
N THR A 226 11.65 -20.54 12.95
CA THR A 226 12.22 -20.51 14.32
C THR A 226 12.62 -19.09 14.77
N PRO A 227 13.28 -18.26 13.94
CA PRO A 227 13.60 -16.88 14.34
C PRO A 227 12.36 -16.02 14.58
N LEU A 228 11.33 -16.14 13.73
CA LEU A 228 10.07 -15.42 13.89
C LEU A 228 9.32 -15.86 15.17
N ARG A 229 9.42 -17.14 15.55
CA ARG A 229 8.86 -17.67 16.81
C ARG A 229 9.56 -17.12 18.05
N ASN A 230 10.87 -16.87 17.97
CA ASN A 230 11.61 -16.24 19.06
C ASN A 230 11.16 -14.78 19.25
N ASP A 231 11.01 -14.05 18.16
CA ASP A 231 10.48 -12.67 18.17
C ASP A 231 9.06 -12.63 18.77
N LEU A 232 8.14 -13.50 18.32
CA LEU A 232 6.80 -13.69 18.91
C LEU A 232 6.85 -13.94 20.42
N THR A 233 7.77 -14.78 20.88
CA THR A 233 7.92 -15.11 22.30
C THR A 233 8.36 -13.88 23.10
N SER A 234 9.29 -13.11 22.56
CA SER A 234 9.74 -11.85 23.16
C SER A 234 8.59 -10.86 23.31
N ILE A 235 7.80 -10.65 22.25
CA ILE A 235 6.65 -9.74 22.27
C ILE A 235 5.58 -10.21 23.27
N ASN A 236 5.26 -11.51 23.29
CA ASN A 236 4.34 -12.08 24.27
C ASN A 236 4.78 -11.85 25.72
N ASN A 237 6.09 -11.89 26.00
CA ASN A 237 6.61 -11.57 27.32
C ASN A 237 6.43 -10.09 27.66
N SER A 238 6.64 -9.18 26.70
CA SER A 238 6.35 -7.75 26.89
C SER A 238 4.87 -7.50 27.20
N ILE A 239 3.95 -8.18 26.50
CA ILE A 239 2.51 -8.10 26.76
C ILE A 239 2.16 -8.62 28.17
N ARG A 240 2.70 -9.77 28.59
CA ARG A 240 2.49 -10.32 29.94
C ARG A 240 2.99 -9.37 31.04
N ASN A 241 4.06 -8.65 30.76
CA ASN A 241 4.64 -7.65 31.65
C ASN A 241 3.96 -6.27 31.54
N GLN A 242 2.84 -6.16 30.80
CA GLN A 242 2.11 -4.92 30.56
C GLN A 242 2.94 -3.80 29.90
N ASN A 243 4.03 -4.16 29.21
CA ASN A 243 4.86 -3.22 28.46
C ASN A 243 4.43 -3.19 26.99
N LEU A 244 3.32 -2.49 26.72
CA LEU A 244 2.72 -2.42 25.38
C LEU A 244 3.56 -1.61 24.37
N GLU A 245 4.33 -0.62 24.83
CA GLU A 245 5.24 0.13 23.95
C GLU A 245 6.36 -0.77 23.42
N GLN A 246 6.95 -1.60 24.30
CA GLN A 246 7.95 -2.57 23.89
C GLN A 246 7.35 -3.67 23.00
N ALA A 247 6.12 -4.10 23.31
CA ALA A 247 5.42 -5.07 22.47
C ALA A 247 5.19 -4.51 21.05
N TYR A 248 4.71 -3.27 20.95
CA TYR A 248 4.53 -2.56 19.69
C TYR A 248 5.84 -2.42 18.91
N ALA A 249 6.93 -2.04 19.57
CA ALA A 249 8.24 -1.94 18.93
C ALA A 249 8.72 -3.30 18.36
N GLY A 250 8.55 -4.38 19.12
CA GLY A 250 8.91 -5.73 18.68
C GLY A 250 8.04 -6.21 17.52
N GLU A 251 6.77 -5.85 17.51
CA GLU A 251 5.83 -6.17 16.44
C GLU A 251 6.22 -5.58 15.08
N LEU A 252 6.60 -4.29 15.04
CA LEU A 252 7.07 -3.65 13.81
C LEU A 252 8.30 -4.36 13.23
N VAL A 253 9.22 -4.79 14.11
CA VAL A 253 10.42 -5.55 13.70
C VAL A 253 10.03 -6.93 13.18
N LEU A 254 9.12 -7.63 13.88
CA LEU A 254 8.65 -8.95 13.48
C LEU A 254 7.94 -8.91 12.13
N GLU A 255 7.07 -7.93 11.88
CA GLU A 255 6.38 -7.77 10.60
C GLU A 255 7.38 -7.60 9.44
N ARG A 256 8.39 -6.74 9.62
CA ARG A 256 9.46 -6.56 8.63
C ARG A 256 10.24 -7.86 8.36
N ASN A 257 10.56 -8.60 9.42
CA ASN A 257 11.23 -9.89 9.30
C ASN A 257 10.33 -10.90 8.56
N LEU A 258 9.05 -10.93 8.87
CA LEU A 258 8.05 -11.80 8.25
C LEU A 258 7.93 -11.52 6.75
N LEU A 259 7.81 -10.26 6.34
CA LEU A 259 7.84 -9.82 4.93
C LEU A 259 9.10 -10.32 4.20
N SER A 260 10.26 -10.16 4.83
CA SER A 260 11.53 -10.64 4.26
C SER A 260 11.54 -12.17 4.09
N TYR A 261 10.99 -12.91 5.05
CA TYR A 261 10.84 -14.37 4.95
C TYR A 261 9.86 -14.77 3.84
N LYS A 262 8.72 -14.10 3.74
CA LYS A 262 7.75 -14.34 2.65
C LYS A 262 8.41 -14.17 1.29
N HIS A 263 9.16 -13.10 1.10
CA HIS A 263 9.85 -12.85 -0.18
C HIS A 263 10.95 -13.88 -0.48
N GLN A 264 11.78 -14.25 0.50
CA GLN A 264 12.80 -15.30 0.32
C GLN A 264 12.18 -16.66 -0.04
N ASN A 265 10.98 -16.93 0.46
CA ASN A 265 10.24 -18.16 0.21
C ASN A 265 9.11 -17.97 -0.83
N ARG A 266 9.17 -16.94 -1.68
CA ARG A 266 8.08 -16.61 -2.62
C ARG A 266 7.67 -17.75 -3.55
N HIS A 267 8.62 -18.63 -3.86
CA HIS A 267 8.43 -19.85 -4.66
C HIS A 267 7.47 -20.87 -4.02
N VAL A 268 7.20 -20.76 -2.71
CA VAL A 268 6.25 -21.64 -2.00
C VAL A 268 4.81 -21.14 -2.17
N TYR A 269 4.63 -19.84 -2.43
CA TYR A 269 3.31 -19.21 -2.59
C TYR A 269 2.87 -19.15 -4.05
N TRP A 270 3.81 -19.23 -4.99
CA TRP A 270 3.54 -19.11 -6.41
C TRP A 270 4.56 -19.90 -7.24
N ASP A 271 4.04 -20.78 -8.09
CA ASP A 271 4.82 -21.72 -8.92
C ASP A 271 5.11 -21.20 -10.35
N GLY A 272 4.75 -19.94 -10.66
CA GLY A 272 4.86 -19.36 -11.99
C GLY A 272 3.52 -18.84 -12.53
N PRO A 273 3.53 -18.01 -13.58
CA PRO A 273 2.32 -17.34 -14.07
C PRO A 273 1.41 -18.38 -14.71
N LYS A 274 0.15 -18.45 -14.25
CA LYS A 274 -0.84 -19.38 -14.79
C LYS A 274 -1.50 -18.86 -16.06
N ILE A 275 -1.45 -17.55 -16.26
CA ILE A 275 -1.98 -16.86 -17.43
C ILE A 275 -0.82 -16.55 -18.38
N THR A 276 -1.00 -16.86 -19.66
CA THR A 276 -0.16 -16.31 -20.73
C THR A 276 -1.07 -15.59 -21.72
N TYR A 277 -0.73 -14.34 -22.08
CA TYR A 277 -1.54 -13.59 -23.03
C TYR A 277 -1.17 -14.00 -24.45
N ASN A 278 -2.18 -14.25 -25.30
CA ASN A 278 -1.94 -14.50 -26.72
C ASN A 278 -2.23 -13.22 -27.52
N PRO A 279 -1.20 -12.52 -28.04
CA PRO A 279 -1.38 -11.26 -28.74
C PRO A 279 -2.20 -11.37 -30.04
N LYS A 280 -2.53 -12.59 -30.50
CA LYS A 280 -3.38 -12.79 -31.69
C LYS A 280 -4.88 -12.76 -31.41
N ASN A 281 -5.33 -12.95 -30.17
CA ASN A 281 -6.75 -13.15 -29.86
C ASN A 281 -7.34 -12.20 -28.81
N ASN A 282 -6.57 -11.28 -28.21
CA ASN A 282 -7.04 -10.42 -27.11
C ASN A 282 -7.84 -11.20 -26.04
N SER A 283 -7.37 -12.39 -25.69
CA SER A 283 -7.99 -13.22 -24.66
C SER A 283 -6.91 -13.95 -23.86
N PRO A 284 -7.04 -13.97 -22.51
CA PRO A 284 -6.14 -14.72 -21.66
C PRO A 284 -6.20 -16.21 -22.00
N ASN A 285 -5.04 -16.87 -22.03
CA ASN A 285 -4.93 -18.30 -22.26
C ASN A 285 -4.46 -18.96 -20.95
N TYR A 286 -5.29 -19.83 -20.40
CA TYR A 286 -5.01 -20.52 -19.15
C TYR A 286 -4.15 -21.75 -19.41
N ASN A 287 -3.01 -21.86 -18.71
CA ASN A 287 -2.21 -23.07 -18.76
C ASN A 287 -2.86 -24.14 -17.87
N ASN A 288 -3.34 -25.23 -18.48
CA ASN A 288 -3.86 -26.42 -17.78
C ASN A 288 -2.75 -27.26 -17.15
#